data_AF-A0A166P0E6-F1
#
_entry.id   AF-A0A166P0E6-F1
#
_cell.length_a   1.000
_cell.length_b   1.000
_cell.length_c   1.000
_cell.angle_alpha   90.00
_cell.angle_beta   90.00
_cell.angle_gamma   90.00
#
_symmetry.space_group_name_H-M   'P 1'
#
loop_
_entity.id
_entity.type
_entity.pdbx_description
1 polymer ?
#
loop_
_entity_poly.entity_id
_entity_poly.type
_entity_poly.pdbx_seq_one_letter_code
_entity_poly.pdbx_strand_id
1 'polypeptide(L)'
;MFPTIVRLSKASRRPLTPKRANKDFYKGTRQAYLPGGHRTGAPGVHVVGGTSKYRLLDEKVRVFVAPSVEELNATLLRPYVAMDVKLTPGQKREVYGRLPEGGLSGSHFYENKLWTRTSPPSESKTPELKAVEATETA
;
A
#
# COMPACT_ATOMS: atom_id res chain seq x y z
N MET A 1 35.01 20.54 -26.54
CA MET A 1 33.70 21.20 -26.38
C MET A 1 33.04 21.22 -27.74
N PHE A 2 32.05 20.36 -27.98
CA PHE A 2 31.30 20.36 -29.25
C PHE A 2 29.93 20.99 -29.02
N PRO A 3 29.72 22.26 -29.43
CA PRO A 3 28.41 22.89 -29.43
C PRO A 3 27.63 22.40 -30.65
N THR A 4 27.25 21.12 -30.67
CA THR A 4 26.44 20.55 -31.74
C THR A 4 25.45 19.59 -31.11
N ILE A 5 24.25 20.11 -30.84
CA ILE A 5 22.96 19.48 -31.15
C ILE A 5 21.90 20.60 -30.97
N VAL A 6 21.95 21.59 -31.85
CA VAL A 6 20.70 22.23 -32.29
C VAL A 6 20.02 21.14 -33.12
N ARG A 7 19.13 20.32 -32.54
CA ARG A 7 18.28 19.42 -33.33
C ARG A 7 17.33 20.30 -34.14
N LEU A 8 17.77 20.66 -35.33
CA LEU A 8 17.06 21.36 -36.39
C LEU A 8 15.87 20.53 -36.91
N SER A 9 14.93 20.15 -36.05
CA SER A 9 13.62 19.68 -36.47
C SER A 9 12.58 20.67 -35.96
N LYS A 10 11.92 21.37 -36.90
CA LYS A 10 10.83 22.32 -36.63
C LYS A 10 9.73 21.70 -35.76
N ALA A 11 8.97 22.57 -35.07
CA ALA A 11 7.77 22.31 -34.27
C ALA A 11 7.85 21.05 -33.37
N SER A 12 8.40 21.20 -32.17
CA SER A 12 8.32 20.17 -31.13
C SER A 12 6.84 19.91 -30.77
N ARG A 13 6.26 18.83 -31.30
CA ARG A 13 4.93 18.30 -30.89
C ARG A 13 4.95 17.61 -29.52
N ARG A 14 5.94 17.91 -28.68
CA ARG A 14 6.04 17.35 -27.33
C ARG A 14 4.92 17.91 -26.46
N PRO A 15 4.34 17.11 -25.54
CA PRO A 15 3.31 17.61 -24.64
C PRO A 15 3.86 18.74 -23.77
N LEU A 16 3.04 19.78 -23.58
CA LEU A 16 3.38 20.90 -22.71
C LEU A 16 3.53 20.40 -21.27
N THR A 17 4.60 20.82 -20.61
CA THR A 17 4.83 20.62 -19.17
C THR A 17 4.52 21.92 -18.42
N PRO A 18 4.22 21.90 -17.11
CA PRO A 18 3.94 23.12 -16.35
C PRO A 18 5.06 24.17 -16.38
N LYS A 19 6.29 23.80 -16.77
CA LYS A 19 7.46 24.69 -16.85
C LYS A 19 7.75 25.27 -18.25
N ARG A 20 6.92 24.98 -19.27
CA ARG A 20 7.23 25.27 -20.69
C ARG A 20 6.36 26.37 -21.33
N ALA A 21 5.42 26.96 -20.61
CA ALA A 21 4.45 27.91 -21.17
C ALA A 21 4.38 29.20 -20.34
N ASN A 22 3.55 30.15 -20.76
CA ASN A 22 3.44 31.49 -20.18
C ASN A 22 2.66 31.51 -18.85
N LYS A 23 2.60 32.67 -18.19
CA LYS A 23 2.01 32.91 -16.86
C LYS A 23 0.58 32.33 -16.70
N ASP A 24 -0.25 32.39 -17.74
CA ASP A 24 -1.64 31.94 -17.68
C ASP A 24 -1.81 30.42 -17.91
N PHE A 25 -0.75 29.72 -18.30
CA PHE A 25 -0.81 28.28 -18.51
C PHE A 25 -0.66 27.53 -17.19
N TYR A 26 -1.77 27.01 -16.69
CA TYR A 26 -1.77 26.09 -15.56
C TYR A 26 -1.96 24.64 -16.02
N LYS A 27 -1.06 23.75 -15.58
CA LYS A 27 -1.18 22.30 -15.76
C LYS A 27 -0.94 21.59 -14.44
N GLY A 28 -1.95 20.85 -13.97
CA GLY A 28 -1.87 20.08 -12.73
C GLY A 28 -0.95 18.85 -12.83
N THR A 29 -0.45 18.39 -11.69
CA THR A 29 0.49 17.25 -11.57
C THR A 29 -0.17 15.97 -11.06
N ARG A 30 -1.46 15.78 -11.33
CA ARG A 30 -2.24 14.61 -10.86
C ARG A 30 -2.27 14.43 -9.33
N GLN A 31 -2.16 15.50 -8.55
CA GLN A 31 -2.29 15.41 -7.08
C GLN A 31 -3.64 14.83 -6.63
N ALA A 32 -4.67 14.95 -7.46
CA ALA A 32 -6.00 14.37 -7.26
C ALA A 32 -6.11 12.85 -7.56
N TYR A 33 -5.00 12.16 -7.81
CA TYR A 33 -4.96 10.72 -8.09
C TYR A 33 -4.25 9.98 -6.98
N LEU A 34 -4.73 8.77 -6.64
CA LEU A 34 -3.95 7.86 -5.79
C LEU A 34 -2.65 7.43 -6.51
N PRO A 35 -1.60 7.09 -5.75
CA PRO A 35 -0.42 6.44 -6.32
C PRO A 35 -0.85 5.20 -7.11
N GLY A 36 -0.61 5.19 -8.42
CA GLY A 36 -1.01 4.08 -9.31
C GLY A 36 -2.51 3.87 -9.51
N GLY A 37 -3.38 4.76 -8.99
CA GLY A 37 -4.81 4.48 -8.86
C GLY A 37 -5.76 5.48 -9.51
N HIS A 38 -7.02 5.37 -9.12
CA HIS A 38 -8.11 6.19 -9.63
C HIS A 38 -8.05 7.65 -9.13
N ARG A 39 -8.81 8.52 -9.82
CA ARG A 39 -8.94 9.93 -9.48
C ARG A 39 -9.91 10.09 -8.30
N THR A 40 -9.46 10.67 -7.19
CA THR A 40 -10.28 10.98 -6.01
C THR A 40 -10.79 12.42 -5.97
N GLY A 41 -10.39 13.25 -6.94
CA GLY A 41 -10.81 14.64 -7.01
C GLY A 41 -9.90 15.58 -6.20
N ALA A 42 -10.22 16.88 -6.24
CA ALA A 42 -9.45 17.89 -5.53
C ALA A 42 -9.84 17.92 -4.03
N PRO A 43 -8.89 18.18 -3.12
CA PRO A 43 -9.13 18.18 -1.67
C PRO A 43 -9.94 19.41 -1.18
N GLY A 44 -10.35 20.30 -2.07
CA GLY A 44 -10.94 21.58 -1.72
C GLY A 44 -11.52 22.31 -2.92
N VAL A 45 -12.01 23.53 -2.68
CA VAL A 45 -12.73 24.35 -3.66
C VAL A 45 -12.14 25.76 -3.70
N HIS A 46 -12.03 26.33 -4.91
CA HIS A 46 -11.67 27.73 -5.08
C HIS A 46 -12.82 28.64 -4.68
N VAL A 47 -12.54 29.61 -3.81
CA VAL A 47 -13.53 30.56 -3.32
C VAL A 47 -13.28 31.90 -3.99
N VAL A 48 -14.34 32.46 -4.61
CA VAL A 48 -14.25 33.72 -5.36
C VAL A 48 -14.18 34.92 -4.40
N GLY A 49 -14.99 34.90 -3.34
CA GLY A 49 -15.03 35.93 -2.29
C GLY A 49 -14.17 35.61 -1.06
N GLY A 50 -13.73 36.65 -0.34
CA GLY A 50 -12.96 36.52 0.90
C GLY A 50 -11.43 36.55 0.73
N THR A 51 -10.73 36.43 1.86
CA THR A 51 -9.26 36.52 1.98
C THR A 51 -8.56 35.24 1.49
N SER A 52 -9.09 34.07 1.82
CA SER A 52 -8.59 32.78 1.34
C SER A 52 -9.21 32.40 -0.01
N LYS A 53 -8.40 32.31 -1.07
CA LYS A 53 -8.88 31.95 -2.44
C LYS A 53 -9.08 30.44 -2.67
N TYR A 54 -8.64 29.62 -1.73
CA TYR A 54 -8.86 28.16 -1.75
C TYR A 54 -9.20 27.68 -0.35
N ARG A 55 -10.25 26.87 -0.25
CA ARG A 55 -10.71 26.26 1.01
C ARG A 55 -10.52 24.75 0.93
N LEU A 56 -9.79 24.19 1.90
CA LEU A 56 -9.68 22.74 2.07
C LEU A 56 -10.96 22.19 2.70
N LEU A 57 -11.36 21.00 2.24
CA LEU A 57 -12.49 20.25 2.79
C LEU A 57 -11.92 18.98 3.41
N ASP A 58 -11.84 18.93 4.74
CA ASP A 58 -11.20 17.83 5.47
C ASP A 58 -11.78 16.47 5.11
N GLU A 59 -13.09 16.40 4.82
CA GLU A 59 -13.79 15.20 4.34
C GLU A 59 -13.24 14.63 3.01
N LYS A 60 -12.61 15.48 2.18
CA LYS A 60 -12.02 15.10 0.89
C LYS A 60 -10.50 14.98 0.95
N VAL A 61 -9.88 15.35 2.06
CA VAL A 61 -8.46 15.18 2.27
C VAL A 61 -8.17 13.70 2.51
N ARG A 62 -7.17 13.18 1.80
CA ARG A 62 -6.76 11.78 1.95
C ARG A 62 -5.97 11.62 3.25
N VAL A 63 -6.36 10.61 4.03
CA VAL A 63 -5.67 10.20 5.24
C VAL A 63 -5.19 8.77 5.05
N PHE A 64 -3.91 8.53 5.33
CA PHE A 64 -3.35 7.19 5.37
C PHE A 64 -3.34 6.73 6.82
N VAL A 65 -4.25 5.83 7.16
CA VAL A 65 -4.34 5.26 8.50
C VAL A 65 -3.30 4.14 8.62
N ALA A 66 -2.42 4.26 9.59
CA ALA A 66 -1.41 3.26 9.92
C ALA A 66 -1.63 2.75 11.35
N PRO A 67 -1.22 1.50 11.65
CA PRO A 67 -1.15 1.00 13.03
C PRO A 67 -0.22 1.86 13.90
N SER A 68 -0.31 1.69 15.22
CA SER A 68 0.57 2.42 16.13
C SER A 68 2.04 2.01 15.93
N VAL A 69 2.97 2.92 16.23
CA VAL A 69 4.41 2.64 16.06
C VAL A 69 4.86 1.51 16.98
N GLU A 70 4.26 1.41 18.17
CA GLU A 70 4.53 0.34 19.14
C GLU A 70 4.12 -1.03 18.59
N GLU A 71 2.91 -1.13 18.00
CA GLU A 71 2.45 -2.35 17.35
C GLU A 71 3.37 -2.75 16.19
N LEU A 72 3.72 -1.80 15.33
CA LEU A 72 4.61 -2.05 14.19
C LEU A 72 5.97 -2.60 14.65
N ASN A 73 6.53 -2.05 15.73
CA ASN A 73 7.81 -2.49 16.28
C ASN A 73 7.71 -3.84 17.00
N ALA A 74 6.56 -4.16 17.60
CA ALA A 74 6.31 -5.45 18.24
C ALA A 74 6.07 -6.58 17.23
N THR A 75 5.67 -6.26 15.99
CA THR A 75 5.40 -7.30 14.99
C THR A 75 6.66 -8.05 14.56
N LEU A 76 6.55 -9.38 14.47
CA LEU A 76 7.59 -10.25 13.90
C LEU A 76 7.59 -10.23 12.35
N LEU A 77 6.60 -9.59 11.75
CA LEU A 77 6.43 -9.57 10.30
C LEU A 77 7.49 -8.68 9.66
N ARG A 78 8.13 -9.22 8.62
CA ARG A 78 9.14 -8.51 7.82
C ARG A 78 8.67 -8.43 6.36
N PRO A 79 9.14 -7.43 5.60
CA PRO A 79 8.78 -7.29 4.18
C PRO A 79 9.30 -8.46 3.32
N TYR A 80 10.26 -9.22 3.83
CA TYR A 80 10.88 -10.36 3.14
C TYR A 80 10.80 -11.63 4.00
N VAL A 81 10.86 -12.78 3.32
CA VAL A 81 10.85 -14.10 3.94
C VAL A 81 12.19 -14.79 3.65
N ALA A 82 12.69 -15.58 4.60
CA ALA A 82 13.89 -16.39 4.40
C ALA A 82 13.64 -17.46 3.33
N MET A 83 14.54 -17.59 2.35
CA MET A 83 14.39 -18.52 1.23
C MET A 83 14.44 -20.00 1.66
N ASP A 84 15.14 -20.27 2.77
CA ASP A 84 15.34 -21.64 3.27
C ASP A 84 14.11 -22.19 4.00
N VAL A 85 13.16 -21.32 4.37
CA VAL A 85 11.96 -21.72 5.10
C VAL A 85 10.88 -22.14 4.10
N LYS A 86 10.73 -23.47 3.92
CA LYS A 86 9.65 -24.05 3.11
C LYS A 86 8.53 -24.53 4.02
N LEU A 87 7.31 -24.06 3.76
CA LEU A 87 6.11 -24.55 4.46
C LEU A 87 5.90 -26.04 4.17
N THR A 88 5.64 -26.82 5.22
CA THR A 88 5.22 -28.22 5.07
C THR A 88 3.84 -28.30 4.41
N PRO A 89 3.47 -29.43 3.77
CA PRO A 89 2.14 -29.59 3.18
C PRO A 89 0.99 -29.38 4.17
N GLY A 90 1.19 -29.76 5.43
CA GLY A 90 0.22 -29.51 6.52
C GLY A 90 0.08 -28.02 6.83
N GLN A 91 1.19 -27.30 7.01
CA GLN A 91 1.19 -25.85 7.23
C GLN A 91 0.63 -25.09 6.02
N LYS A 92 0.91 -25.54 4.79
CA LYS A 92 0.29 -24.96 3.58
C LYS A 92 -1.23 -25.07 3.61
N ARG A 93 -1.77 -26.23 4.01
CA ARG A 93 -3.22 -26.45 4.13
C ARG A 93 -3.84 -25.60 5.26
N GLU A 94 -3.07 -25.26 6.29
CA GLU A 94 -3.51 -24.36 7.36
C GLU A 94 -3.52 -22.89 6.94
N VAL A 95 -2.43 -22.41 6.36
CA VAL A 95 -2.23 -21.01 5.93
C VAL A 95 -3.12 -20.66 4.74
N TYR A 96 -3.10 -21.48 3.70
CA TYR A 96 -3.91 -21.24 2.50
C TYR A 96 -5.34 -21.77 2.66
N GLY A 97 -5.67 -22.43 3.78
CA GLY A 97 -6.95 -23.09 3.97
C GLY A 97 -7.28 -24.08 2.85
N ARG A 98 -8.53 -24.55 2.82
CA ARG A 98 -9.11 -25.20 1.64
C ARG A 98 -9.69 -24.14 0.71
N LEU A 99 -8.88 -23.19 0.22
CA LEU A 99 -9.38 -22.22 -0.77
C LEU A 99 -9.98 -23.02 -1.94
N PRO A 100 -11.30 -22.89 -2.20
CA PRO A 100 -11.94 -23.69 -3.23
C PRO A 100 -11.55 -23.14 -4.60
N GLU A 101 -11.56 -24.01 -5.61
CA GLU A 101 -11.43 -23.58 -7.00
C GLU A 101 -12.59 -22.63 -7.34
N GLY A 102 -12.27 -21.41 -7.78
CA GLY A 102 -13.25 -20.33 -8.00
C GLY A 102 -13.29 -19.23 -6.92
N GLY A 103 -12.50 -19.35 -5.86
CA GLY A 103 -12.33 -18.29 -4.85
C GLY A 103 -13.31 -18.37 -3.68
N LEU A 104 -13.20 -17.43 -2.73
CA LEU A 104 -14.00 -17.43 -1.51
C LEU A 104 -15.47 -17.06 -1.81
N SER A 105 -16.36 -18.05 -1.87
CA SER A 105 -17.80 -17.83 -1.89
C SER A 105 -18.33 -17.50 -0.49
N GLY A 106 -19.50 -16.84 -0.42
CA GLY A 106 -20.16 -16.58 0.86
C GLY A 106 -20.52 -17.86 1.63
N SER A 107 -20.93 -18.93 0.93
CA SER A 107 -21.18 -20.25 1.53
C SER A 107 -19.91 -20.84 2.13
N HIS A 108 -18.78 -20.77 1.41
CA HIS A 108 -17.50 -21.27 1.87
C HIS A 108 -17.02 -20.52 3.13
N PHE A 109 -17.26 -19.22 3.21
CA PHE A 109 -16.92 -18.41 4.39
C PHE A 109 -17.76 -18.82 5.62
N TYR A 110 -19.04 -19.10 5.41
CA TYR A 110 -19.97 -19.53 6.47
C TYR A 110 -19.70 -20.97 6.96
N GLU A 111 -19.58 -21.92 6.04
CA GLU A 111 -19.39 -23.35 6.33
C GLU A 111 -18.08 -23.62 7.08
N ASN A 112 -16.99 -22.93 6.70
CA ASN A 112 -15.70 -23.06 7.36
C ASN A 112 -15.56 -22.15 8.59
N LYS A 113 -16.64 -21.46 9.00
CA LYS A 113 -16.69 -20.56 10.16
C LYS A 113 -15.52 -19.57 10.20
N LEU A 114 -15.08 -19.05 9.05
CA LEU A 114 -13.91 -18.18 8.98
C LEU A 114 -14.10 -16.87 9.76
N TRP A 115 -15.34 -16.48 10.05
CA TRP A 115 -15.71 -15.34 10.90
C TRP A 115 -15.33 -15.48 12.37
N THR A 116 -15.04 -16.68 12.89
CA THR A 116 -14.64 -16.84 14.30
C THR A 116 -13.17 -16.51 14.54
N ARG A 117 -12.32 -16.53 13.49
CA ARG A 117 -10.87 -16.24 13.59
C ARG A 117 -10.55 -14.78 13.90
N THR A 118 -11.51 -13.87 13.75
CA THR A 118 -11.35 -12.43 14.02
C THR A 118 -11.70 -12.04 15.45
N SER A 119 -12.11 -12.99 16.30
CA SER A 119 -12.14 -12.73 17.74
C SER A 119 -10.69 -12.57 18.23
N PRO A 120 -10.37 -11.51 19.01
CA PRO A 120 -9.02 -11.34 19.53
C PRO A 120 -8.63 -12.63 20.26
N PRO A 121 -7.41 -13.14 20.10
CA PRO A 121 -7.01 -14.35 20.78
C PRO A 121 -7.13 -14.10 22.28
N SER A 122 -8.15 -14.68 22.92
CA SER A 122 -8.12 -14.91 24.36
C SER A 122 -6.91 -15.83 24.59
N GLU A 123 -5.81 -15.24 25.02
CA GLU A 123 -4.61 -15.90 25.55
C GLU A 123 -4.16 -17.12 24.72
N SER A 124 -3.60 -16.88 23.53
CA SER A 124 -2.89 -17.93 22.80
C SER A 124 -1.66 -18.35 23.59
N LYS A 125 -1.70 -19.58 24.13
CA LYS A 125 -0.56 -20.32 24.68
C LYS A 125 0.71 -20.06 23.86
N THR A 126 1.72 -19.49 24.51
CA THR A 126 3.08 -19.36 24.00
C THR A 126 3.52 -20.72 23.46
N PRO A 127 3.92 -20.87 22.19
CA PRO A 127 4.55 -22.09 21.74
C PRO A 127 5.84 -22.24 22.55
N GLU A 128 5.92 -23.25 23.41
CA GLU A 128 7.14 -23.65 24.10
C GLU A 128 8.19 -23.96 23.02
N LEU A 129 9.09 -23.01 22.80
CA LEU A 129 10.33 -23.25 22.08
C LEU A 129 11.10 -24.28 22.91
N LYS A 130 11.02 -25.56 22.51
CA LYS A 130 11.91 -26.59 23.05
C LYS A 130 13.34 -26.12 22.80
N ALA A 131 14.04 -25.78 23.87
CA ALA A 131 15.45 -25.49 23.84
C ALA A 131 16.16 -26.67 23.18
N VAL A 132 16.79 -26.42 22.04
CA VAL A 132 17.74 -27.37 21.46
C VAL A 132 18.95 -27.33 22.39
N GLU A 133 19.03 -28.32 23.28
CA GLU A 133 20.22 -28.55 24.11
C GLU A 133 21.42 -28.75 23.17
N ALA A 134 22.30 -27.76 23.16
CA ALA A 134 23.62 -27.88 22.57
C ALA A 134 24.39 -28.92 23.39
N THR A 135 24.47 -30.14 22.85
CA THR A 135 25.40 -31.16 23.33
C THR A 135 26.79 -30.78 22.82
N GLU A 136 27.51 -29.99 23.62
CA GLU A 136 28.97 -29.85 23.48
C GLU A 136 29.62 -31.16 23.97
N THR A 137 29.91 -32.06 23.04
CA THR A 137 30.85 -33.16 23.26
C THR A 137 32.28 -32.68 22.99
N ALA A 138 33.07 -32.68 24.07
CA ALA A 138 34.51 -32.94 24.23
C ALA A 138 35.53 -32.24 23.31
#